data_AF-A0A1Z5L9F1-F1
#
_entry.id   AF-A0A1Z5L9F1-F1
#
_cell.length_a   1.000
_cell.length_b   1.000
_cell.length_c   1.000
_cell.angle_alpha   90.00
_cell.angle_beta   90.00
_cell.angle_gamma   90.00
#
_symmetry.space_group_name_H-M   'P 1'
#
loop_
_entity.id
_entity.type
_entity.pdbx_description
1 polymer ?
#
loop_
_entity_poly.entity_id
_entity_poly.type
_entity_poly.pdbx_seq_one_letter_code
_entity_poly.pdbx_strand_id
1 'polypeptide(L)'
;MEEDGGRFKVSLPYEPYFYVAAKPGTEQEVISYLTRKYQGTLGRVDIIAKEDLDLPNHLVGLKRKYLKLQFVSVSDLMKVRKELLPAVRKNQERQKINSISGTEGRDFQDSNSGVRKMAEQTDNIVDIREYDVPYHVRVSIDLRIFVGLWYSVRGMGNDAPDIRKRDDLLQTPDVVVMAYDIETTKLPLKFPDAATDQIMMISYMVDGQGYLITNREIVSADVEDFEYTPRPELVRLSLPMWKTLNTHRGQSSKGRSLYSMSQTSWLCCSGSLTTS
;
A
#
# COMPACT_ATOMS: atom_id res chain seq x y z
N MET A 1 0.25 -4.69 18.61
CA MET A 1 0.74 -4.85 19.98
C MET A 1 -0.44 -5.21 20.84
N GLU A 2 -0.19 -6.03 21.83
CA GLU A 2 -1.14 -6.38 22.89
C GLU A 2 -0.97 -5.40 24.06
N GLU A 3 -1.95 -5.37 24.97
CA GLU A 3 -1.92 -4.49 26.15
C GLU A 3 -0.75 -4.81 27.09
N ASP A 4 -0.25 -6.05 27.07
CA ASP A 4 0.90 -6.52 27.86
C ASP A 4 2.26 -6.27 27.18
N GLY A 5 2.27 -5.58 26.04
CA GLY A 5 3.47 -5.35 25.23
C GLY A 5 3.80 -6.47 24.23
N GLY A 6 3.03 -7.55 24.23
CA GLY A 6 3.12 -8.65 23.28
C GLY A 6 2.87 -8.20 21.83
N ARG A 7 3.27 -9.05 20.88
CA ARG A 7 3.10 -8.79 19.45
C ARG A 7 2.61 -10.05 18.75
N PHE A 8 1.51 -9.91 18.04
CA PHE A 8 1.03 -10.91 17.09
C PHE A 8 0.67 -10.25 15.76
N LYS A 9 0.51 -11.09 14.73
CA LYS A 9 0.04 -10.70 13.41
C LYS A 9 -1.13 -11.59 13.01
N VAL A 10 -2.14 -10.99 12.40
CA VAL A 10 -3.27 -11.69 11.79
C VAL A 10 -3.40 -11.28 10.32
N SER A 11 -3.85 -12.19 9.47
CA SER A 11 -4.12 -11.94 8.05
C SER A 11 -5.62 -11.95 7.79
N LEU A 12 -6.12 -10.96 7.07
CA LEU A 12 -7.52 -10.84 6.68
C LEU A 12 -7.64 -11.01 5.16
N PRO A 13 -8.22 -12.13 4.66
CA PRO A 13 -8.47 -12.28 3.23
C PRO A 13 -9.59 -11.33 2.80
N TYR A 14 -9.40 -10.67 1.65
CA TYR A 14 -10.38 -9.77 1.05
C TYR A 14 -10.25 -9.80 -0.47
N GLU A 15 -11.36 -9.83 -1.19
CA GLU A 15 -11.34 -9.90 -2.66
C GLU A 15 -11.03 -8.52 -3.26
N PRO A 16 -9.95 -8.36 -4.04
CA PRO A 16 -9.70 -7.14 -4.81
C PRO A 16 -10.82 -6.91 -5.82
N TYR A 17 -11.16 -5.64 -6.08
CA TYR A 17 -12.17 -5.32 -7.10
C TYR A 17 -11.95 -3.94 -7.74
N PHE A 18 -12.59 -3.75 -8.89
CA PHE A 18 -12.86 -2.45 -9.49
C PHE A 18 -14.24 -2.45 -10.16
N TYR A 19 -14.67 -1.29 -10.63
CA TYR A 19 -15.99 -1.13 -11.24
C TYR A 19 -15.90 -0.90 -12.74
N VAL A 20 -16.89 -1.43 -13.46
CA VAL A 20 -17.07 -1.22 -14.88
C VAL A 20 -18.48 -0.69 -15.14
N ALA A 21 -18.59 0.35 -15.97
CA ALA A 21 -19.88 0.83 -16.45
C ALA A 21 -20.18 0.21 -17.82
N ALA A 22 -21.37 -0.36 -17.96
CA ALA A 22 -21.91 -0.81 -19.25
C ALA A 22 -22.86 0.23 -19.85
N LYS A 23 -23.17 0.11 -21.14
CA LYS A 23 -24.30 0.84 -21.74
C LYS A 23 -25.62 0.37 -21.11
N PRO A 24 -26.59 1.26 -20.87
CA PRO A 24 -27.87 0.88 -20.28
C PRO A 24 -28.54 -0.26 -21.05
N GLY A 25 -29.02 -1.29 -20.35
CA GLY A 25 -29.67 -2.45 -20.94
C GLY A 25 -28.73 -3.56 -21.44
N THR A 26 -27.41 -3.34 -21.40
CA THR A 26 -26.41 -4.33 -21.85
C THR A 26 -25.67 -5.01 -20.69
N GLU A 27 -26.06 -4.74 -19.44
CA GLU A 27 -25.34 -5.19 -18.24
C GLU A 27 -25.17 -6.71 -18.21
N GLN A 28 -26.23 -7.47 -18.50
CA GLN A 28 -26.21 -8.94 -18.49
C GLN A 28 -25.33 -9.52 -19.60
N GLU A 29 -25.32 -8.87 -20.77
CA GLU A 29 -24.46 -9.26 -21.88
C GLU A 29 -22.99 -9.03 -21.52
N VAL A 30 -22.66 -7.86 -20.96
CA VAL A 30 -21.31 -7.52 -20.52
C VAL A 30 -20.84 -8.46 -19.41
N ILE A 31 -21.69 -8.81 -18.44
CA ILE A 31 -21.36 -9.81 -17.40
C ILE A 31 -21.02 -11.16 -18.03
N SER A 32 -21.87 -11.64 -18.95
CA SER A 32 -21.68 -12.93 -19.63
C SER A 32 -20.41 -12.95 -20.47
N TYR A 33 -20.09 -11.83 -21.12
CA TYR A 33 -18.86 -11.65 -21.87
C TYR A 33 -17.63 -11.68 -20.96
N LEU A 34 -17.58 -10.83 -19.94
CA LEU A 34 -16.45 -10.70 -19.02
C LEU A 34 -16.16 -12.01 -18.29
N THR A 35 -17.20 -12.70 -17.81
CA THR A 35 -17.08 -13.99 -17.12
C THR A 35 -16.48 -15.06 -18.03
N ARG A 36 -16.87 -15.09 -19.31
CA ARG A 36 -16.35 -16.06 -20.28
C ARG A 36 -14.93 -15.72 -20.73
N LYS A 37 -14.64 -14.44 -20.96
CA LYS A 37 -13.32 -13.98 -21.40
C LYS A 37 -12.25 -14.12 -20.32
N TYR A 38 -12.62 -13.83 -19.06
CA TYR A 38 -11.73 -13.83 -17.91
C TYR A 38 -11.94 -15.04 -17.00
N GLN A 39 -12.34 -16.17 -17.58
CA GLN A 39 -12.53 -17.41 -16.82
C GLN A 39 -11.24 -17.81 -16.11
N GLY A 40 -11.34 -18.13 -14.82
CA GLY A 40 -10.20 -18.51 -13.97
C GLY A 40 -9.42 -17.32 -13.39
N THR A 41 -9.68 -16.08 -13.80
CA THR A 41 -9.10 -14.87 -13.19
C THR A 41 -10.15 -14.00 -12.48
N LEU A 42 -11.32 -13.86 -13.10
CA LEU A 42 -12.48 -13.18 -12.52
C LEU A 42 -13.24 -14.13 -11.59
N GLY A 43 -13.41 -13.72 -10.33
CA GLY A 43 -14.08 -14.53 -9.30
C GLY A 43 -15.60 -14.32 -9.31
N ARG A 44 -16.04 -13.08 -9.06
CA ARG A 44 -17.46 -12.73 -8.99
C ARG A 44 -17.75 -11.40 -9.68
N VAL A 45 -18.98 -11.25 -10.18
CA VAL A 45 -19.48 -9.96 -10.69
C VAL A 45 -20.81 -9.64 -10.03
N ASP A 46 -20.87 -8.51 -9.33
CA ASP A 46 -22.11 -7.99 -8.72
C ASP A 46 -22.57 -6.72 -9.44
N ILE A 47 -23.88 -6.56 -9.65
CA ILE A 47 -24.45 -5.28 -10.11
C ILE A 47 -24.71 -4.42 -8.88
N ILE A 48 -24.12 -3.22 -8.85
CA ILE A 48 -24.30 -2.27 -7.76
C ILE A 48 -24.70 -0.90 -8.29
N ALA A 49 -25.46 -0.14 -7.50
CA ALA A 49 -25.79 1.25 -7.79
C ALA A 49 -24.85 2.17 -7.01
N LYS A 50 -24.08 3.02 -7.71
CA LYS A 50 -23.25 4.07 -7.09
C LYS A 50 -23.65 5.44 -7.59
N GLU A 51 -23.43 6.46 -6.78
CA GLU A 51 -23.56 7.86 -7.20
C GLU A 51 -22.48 8.15 -8.24
N ASP A 52 -22.88 8.78 -9.34
CA ASP A 52 -21.99 9.17 -10.43
C ASP A 52 -22.05 10.69 -10.56
N LEU A 53 -21.01 11.37 -10.08
CA LEU A 53 -20.91 12.84 -10.08
C LEU A 53 -20.74 13.41 -11.49
N ASP A 54 -20.43 12.57 -12.48
CA ASP A 54 -20.29 13.01 -13.87
C ASP A 54 -21.64 13.03 -14.60
N LEU A 55 -22.74 12.54 -13.99
CA LEU A 55 -24.07 12.59 -14.57
C LEU A 55 -24.68 14.02 -14.50
N PRO A 56 -25.41 14.45 -15.55
CA PRO A 56 -26.26 15.63 -15.47
C PRO A 56 -27.27 15.44 -14.34
N ASN A 57 -27.43 16.45 -13.48
CA ASN A 57 -28.30 16.41 -12.30
C ASN A 57 -27.89 15.43 -11.19
N HIS A 58 -26.60 15.09 -11.05
CA HIS A 58 -26.11 14.22 -9.96
C HIS A 58 -26.43 14.73 -8.54
N LEU A 59 -26.64 16.05 -8.36
CA LEU A 59 -27.06 16.65 -7.08
C LEU A 59 -28.43 16.15 -6.59
N VAL A 60 -29.22 15.52 -7.46
CA VAL A 60 -30.51 14.90 -7.12
C VAL A 60 -30.32 13.46 -6.59
N GLY A 61 -29.07 13.00 -6.46
CA GLY A 61 -28.75 11.65 -5.97
C GLY A 61 -28.93 10.56 -7.02
N LEU A 62 -28.80 10.90 -8.32
CA LEU A 62 -28.89 9.94 -9.40
C LEU A 62 -27.77 8.89 -9.28
N LYS A 63 -28.17 7.62 -9.29
CA LYS A 63 -27.25 6.49 -9.21
C LYS A 63 -27.12 5.81 -10.56
N ARG A 64 -25.88 5.48 -10.93
CA ARG A 64 -25.56 4.65 -12.07
C ARG A 64 -25.33 3.21 -11.65
N LYS A 65 -25.74 2.27 -12.49
CA LYS A 65 -25.40 0.85 -12.32
C LYS A 65 -23.96 0.60 -12.77
N TYR A 66 -23.19 -0.03 -11.89
CA TYR A 66 -21.85 -0.51 -12.16
C TYR A 66 -21.78 -2.01 -11.94
N LEU A 67 -20.91 -2.66 -12.70
CA LEU A 67 -20.50 -4.03 -12.50
C LEU A 67 -19.27 -4.02 -11.59
N LYS A 68 -19.38 -4.56 -10.38
CA LYS A 68 -18.28 -4.80 -9.46
C LYS A 68 -17.59 -6.10 -9.84
N LEU A 69 -16.42 -6.02 -10.44
CA LEU A 69 -15.62 -7.19 -10.79
C LEU A 69 -14.71 -7.53 -9.61
N GLN A 70 -14.91 -8.69 -9.00
CA GLN A 70 -14.11 -9.22 -7.88
C GLN A 70 -13.16 -10.29 -8.38
N PHE A 71 -11.93 -10.24 -7.90
CA PHE A 71 -10.83 -11.11 -8.33
C PHE A 71 -10.34 -11.96 -7.17
N VAL A 72 -9.71 -13.09 -7.50
CA VAL A 72 -9.07 -13.96 -6.50
C VAL A 72 -7.78 -13.33 -5.96
N SER A 73 -7.02 -12.64 -6.83
CA SER A 73 -5.75 -12.01 -6.47
C SER A 73 -5.59 -10.63 -7.11
N VAL A 74 -4.69 -9.82 -6.52
CA VAL A 74 -4.31 -8.51 -7.10
C VAL A 74 -3.63 -8.69 -8.46
N SER A 75 -2.90 -9.78 -8.66
CA SER A 75 -2.26 -10.09 -9.96
C SER A 75 -3.32 -10.22 -11.05
N ASP A 76 -4.41 -10.93 -10.78
CA ASP A 76 -5.48 -11.16 -11.74
C ASP A 76 -6.26 -9.88 -12.04
N LEU A 77 -6.55 -9.08 -11.00
CA LEU A 77 -7.09 -7.73 -11.18
C LEU A 77 -6.22 -6.90 -12.15
N MET A 78 -4.90 -6.91 -11.94
CA MET A 78 -3.97 -6.13 -12.74
C MET A 78 -3.90 -6.61 -14.20
N LYS A 79 -3.97 -7.92 -14.44
CA LYS A 79 -4.05 -8.51 -15.79
C LYS A 79 -5.30 -8.02 -16.53
N VAL A 80 -6.48 -8.19 -15.91
CA VAL A 80 -7.75 -7.79 -16.52
C VAL A 80 -7.80 -6.28 -16.74
N ARG A 81 -7.32 -5.48 -15.79
CA ARG A 81 -7.21 -4.02 -15.93
C ARG A 81 -6.35 -3.62 -17.12
N LYS A 82 -5.20 -4.26 -17.31
CA LYS A 82 -4.26 -3.95 -18.42
C LYS A 82 -4.91 -4.16 -19.79
N GLU A 83 -5.81 -5.13 -19.90
CA GLU A 83 -6.54 -5.40 -21.14
C GLU A 83 -7.77 -4.52 -21.35
N LEU A 84 -8.55 -4.26 -20.29
CA LEU A 84 -9.77 -3.47 -20.40
C LEU A 84 -9.50 -1.98 -20.61
N LEU A 85 -8.49 -1.42 -19.93
CA LEU A 85 -8.26 0.02 -19.92
C LEU A 85 -8.04 0.63 -21.33
N PRO A 86 -7.23 0.03 -22.24
CA PRO A 86 -7.11 0.52 -23.60
C PRO A 86 -8.40 0.43 -24.42
N ALA A 87 -9.17 -0.65 -24.23
CA ALA A 87 -10.44 -0.84 -24.93
C ALA A 87 -11.48 0.22 -24.51
N VAL A 88 -11.59 0.47 -23.20
CA VAL A 88 -12.47 1.51 -22.65
C VAL A 88 -12.09 2.89 -23.15
N ARG A 89 -10.78 3.23 -23.19
CA ARG A 89 -10.31 4.52 -23.73
C ARG A 89 -10.72 4.72 -25.19
N LYS A 90 -10.54 3.69 -26.02
CA LYS A 90 -10.97 3.72 -27.43
C LYS A 90 -12.47 3.92 -27.57
N ASN A 91 -13.27 3.29 -26.70
CA ASN A 91 -14.73 3.44 -26.71
C ASN A 91 -15.16 4.86 -26.32
N GLN A 92 -14.50 5.45 -25.31
CA GLN A 92 -14.75 6.82 -24.87
C GLN A 92 -14.40 7.84 -25.97
N GLU A 93 -13.27 7.67 -26.66
CA GLU A 93 -12.89 8.52 -27.80
C GLU A 93 -13.93 8.44 -28.93
N ARG A 94 -14.37 7.23 -29.28
CA ARG A 94 -15.41 7.02 -30.31
C ARG A 94 -16.73 7.68 -29.94
N GLN A 95 -17.16 7.58 -28.67
CA GLN A 95 -18.38 8.22 -28.20
C GLN A 95 -18.29 9.74 -28.27
N LYS A 96 -17.13 10.33 -27.91
CA LYS A 96 -16.90 11.77 -28.05
C LYS A 96 -17.01 12.22 -29.50
N ILE A 97 -16.37 11.52 -30.43
CA ILE A 97 -16.43 11.84 -31.87
C ILE A 97 -17.89 11.78 -32.37
N ASN A 98 -18.62 10.70 -32.06
CA ASN A 98 -20.00 10.55 -32.48
C ASN A 98 -20.92 11.65 -31.91
N SER A 99 -20.68 12.08 -30.67
CA SER A 99 -21.45 13.17 -30.05
C SER A 99 -21.23 14.53 -30.73
N ILE A 100 -20.05 14.77 -31.31
CA ILE A 100 -19.68 16.02 -31.98
C ILE A 100 -20.19 16.03 -33.43
N SER A 101 -20.10 14.89 -34.12
CA SER A 101 -20.42 14.80 -35.55
C SER A 101 -21.90 14.57 -35.86
N GLY A 102 -22.77 14.43 -34.84
CA GLY A 102 -24.23 14.24 -35.00
C GLY A 102 -24.61 12.99 -35.80
N THR A 103 -23.64 12.11 -36.08
CA THR A 103 -23.81 10.91 -36.88
C THR A 103 -24.07 9.77 -35.90
N GLU A 104 -25.33 9.56 -35.58
CA GLU A 104 -25.76 8.28 -35.01
C GLU A 104 -25.49 7.21 -36.06
N GLY A 105 -24.33 6.56 -35.95
CA GLY A 105 -23.86 5.54 -36.88
C GLY A 105 -24.90 4.44 -37.00
N ARG A 106 -25.65 4.44 -38.10
CA ARG A 106 -26.39 3.28 -38.58
C ARG A 106 -25.36 2.24 -39.02
N ASP A 107 -25.03 1.32 -38.13
CA ASP A 107 -24.22 0.16 -38.51
C ASP A 107 -25.01 -0.72 -39.48
N PHE A 108 -24.56 -0.75 -40.72
CA PHE A 108 -25.06 -1.66 -41.75
C PHE A 108 -24.77 -3.10 -41.33
N GLN A 109 -25.85 -3.87 -41.28
CA GLN A 109 -25.91 -5.29 -40.93
C GLN A 109 -25.15 -6.10 -41.98
N ASP A 110 -23.95 -6.59 -41.64
CA ASP A 110 -23.22 -7.56 -42.48
C ASP A 110 -22.66 -8.72 -41.63
N SER A 111 -22.88 -9.92 -42.16
CA SER A 111 -23.10 -11.16 -41.43
C SER A 111 -21.81 -11.97 -41.28
N ASN A 112 -20.99 -11.69 -40.26
CA ASN A 112 -19.87 -12.57 -39.91
C ASN A 112 -19.69 -12.67 -38.38
N SER A 113 -20.17 -13.77 -37.79
CA SER A 113 -20.92 -13.75 -36.52
C SER A 113 -20.13 -14.05 -35.23
N GLY A 114 -18.84 -14.40 -35.29
CA GLY A 114 -18.05 -14.73 -34.10
C GLY A 114 -17.20 -13.57 -33.56
N VAL A 115 -16.39 -12.96 -34.43
CA VAL A 115 -15.39 -11.94 -34.06
C VAL A 115 -16.03 -10.55 -33.89
N ARG A 116 -17.05 -10.20 -34.71
CA ARG A 116 -17.81 -8.94 -34.55
C ARG A 116 -18.60 -8.92 -33.25
N LYS A 117 -19.26 -10.02 -32.88
CA LYS A 117 -20.05 -10.10 -31.64
C LYS A 117 -19.21 -9.87 -30.38
N MET A 118 -17.96 -10.32 -30.40
CA MET A 118 -17.00 -10.06 -29.31
C MET A 118 -16.52 -8.60 -29.25
N ALA A 119 -16.36 -7.97 -30.41
CA ALA A 119 -16.04 -6.54 -30.51
C ALA A 119 -17.23 -5.68 -30.03
N GLU A 120 -18.45 -6.02 -30.44
CA GLU A 120 -19.70 -5.37 -30.01
C GLU A 120 -19.88 -5.43 -28.48
N GLN A 121 -19.58 -6.58 -27.86
CA GLN A 121 -19.65 -6.75 -26.40
C GLN A 121 -18.61 -5.93 -25.65
N THR A 122 -17.42 -5.75 -26.23
CA THR A 122 -16.39 -4.87 -25.66
C THR A 122 -16.77 -3.40 -25.83
N ASP A 123 -17.41 -3.03 -26.95
CA ASP A 123 -17.91 -1.68 -27.23
C ASP A 123 -19.04 -1.25 -26.29
N ASN A 124 -19.71 -2.22 -25.63
CA ASN A 124 -20.71 -1.96 -24.60
C ASN A 124 -20.11 -1.56 -23.24
N ILE A 125 -18.79 -1.68 -23.07
CA ILE A 125 -18.07 -1.21 -21.89
C ILE A 125 -17.70 0.26 -22.08
N VAL A 126 -18.23 1.13 -21.21
CA VAL A 126 -18.17 2.59 -21.35
C VAL A 126 -17.13 3.22 -20.43
N ASP A 127 -16.96 2.67 -19.24
CA ASP A 127 -16.07 3.26 -18.24
C ASP A 127 -15.52 2.21 -17.27
N ILE A 128 -14.42 2.57 -16.62
CA ILE A 128 -13.78 1.79 -15.56
C ILE A 128 -13.42 2.71 -14.41
N ARG A 129 -13.82 2.35 -13.18
CA ARG A 129 -13.69 3.20 -11.98
C ARG A 129 -12.98 2.47 -10.86
N GLU A 130 -12.26 3.25 -10.06
CA GLU A 130 -11.53 2.82 -8.87
C GLU A 130 -10.57 1.63 -9.12
N TYR A 131 -9.99 1.56 -10.32
CA TYR A 131 -9.07 0.51 -10.76
C TYR A 131 -7.62 0.73 -10.29
N ASP A 132 -7.36 1.89 -9.70
CA ASP A 132 -6.06 2.41 -9.27
C ASP A 132 -5.95 2.52 -7.75
N VAL A 133 -7.01 2.19 -7.01
CA VAL A 133 -6.97 2.16 -5.54
C VAL A 133 -6.05 1.03 -5.07
N PRO A 134 -4.98 1.32 -4.30
CA PRO A 134 -4.10 0.29 -3.76
C PRO A 134 -4.87 -0.70 -2.89
N TYR A 135 -4.54 -1.99 -2.99
CA TYR A 135 -5.29 -3.06 -2.31
C TYR A 135 -5.39 -2.87 -0.79
N HIS A 136 -4.30 -2.49 -0.12
CA HIS A 136 -4.33 -2.25 1.34
C HIS A 136 -5.21 -1.05 1.71
N VAL A 137 -5.19 0.02 0.91
CA VAL A 137 -6.06 1.19 1.10
C VAL A 137 -7.52 0.81 0.93
N ARG A 138 -7.83 0.00 -0.09
CA ARG A 138 -9.17 -0.54 -0.32
C ARG A 138 -9.70 -1.29 0.90
N VAL A 139 -8.93 -2.24 1.42
CA VAL A 139 -9.32 -3.04 2.60
C VAL A 139 -9.54 -2.13 3.82
N SER A 140 -8.64 -1.17 4.05
CA SER A 140 -8.76 -0.21 5.15
C SER A 140 -10.03 0.65 5.05
N ILE A 141 -10.38 1.14 3.87
CA ILE A 141 -11.58 1.95 3.66
C ILE A 141 -12.85 1.12 3.84
N ASP A 142 -12.94 -0.01 3.13
CA ASP A 142 -14.16 -0.82 3.08
C ASP A 142 -14.51 -1.41 4.46
N LEU A 143 -13.49 -1.83 5.21
CA LEU A 143 -13.67 -2.45 6.53
C LEU A 143 -13.47 -1.48 7.69
N ARG A 144 -13.12 -0.22 7.41
CA ARG A 144 -12.80 0.83 8.39
C ARG A 144 -11.72 0.40 9.40
N ILE A 145 -10.68 -0.25 8.90
CA ILE A 145 -9.52 -0.70 9.69
C ILE A 145 -8.34 0.25 9.42
N PHE A 146 -8.00 1.03 10.44
CA PHE A 146 -6.92 2.02 10.42
C PHE A 146 -5.87 1.71 11.49
N VAL A 147 -4.61 1.96 11.16
CA VAL A 147 -3.47 1.85 12.07
C VAL A 147 -3.58 2.85 13.23
N GLY A 148 -2.97 2.51 14.37
CA GLY A 148 -2.97 3.36 15.58
C GLY A 148 -4.23 3.26 16.45
N LEU A 149 -5.19 2.42 16.07
CA LEU A 149 -6.41 2.16 16.84
C LEU A 149 -6.36 0.76 17.45
N TRP A 150 -7.08 0.56 18.55
CA TRP A 150 -7.23 -0.74 19.18
C TRP A 150 -8.30 -1.59 18.51
N TYR A 151 -8.02 -2.89 18.37
CA TYR A 151 -8.95 -3.87 17.84
C TYR A 151 -8.94 -5.14 18.68
N SER A 152 -10.13 -5.69 18.92
CA SER A 152 -10.29 -7.07 19.33
C SER A 152 -10.23 -7.95 18.10
N VAL A 153 -9.34 -8.95 18.12
CA VAL A 153 -9.19 -9.93 17.05
C VAL A 153 -9.58 -11.30 17.57
N ARG A 154 -10.51 -11.98 16.89
CA ARG A 154 -10.87 -13.37 17.17
C ARG A 154 -10.55 -14.24 15.97
N GLY A 155 -9.67 -15.21 16.17
CA GLY A 155 -9.37 -16.22 15.15
C GLY A 155 -10.55 -17.17 14.98
N MET A 156 -10.95 -17.40 13.73
CA MET A 156 -12.08 -18.27 13.36
C MET A 156 -11.59 -19.54 12.65
N GLY A 157 -10.47 -20.10 13.10
CA GLY A 157 -9.85 -21.29 12.47
C GLY A 157 -9.42 -21.03 11.03
N ASN A 158 -10.09 -21.66 10.07
CA ASN A 158 -9.84 -21.49 8.63
C ASN A 158 -10.59 -20.29 8.02
N ASP A 159 -11.56 -19.72 8.73
CA ASP A 159 -12.32 -18.57 8.25
C ASP A 159 -11.58 -17.25 8.52
N ALA A 160 -12.03 -16.20 7.84
CA ALA A 160 -11.51 -14.85 8.06
C ALA A 160 -11.64 -14.45 9.54
N PRO A 161 -10.61 -13.78 10.12
CA PRO A 161 -10.67 -13.34 11.51
C PRO A 161 -11.76 -12.28 11.71
N ASP A 162 -12.43 -12.32 12.86
CA ASP A 162 -13.36 -11.27 13.29
C ASP A 162 -12.58 -10.16 13.99
N ILE A 163 -12.50 -8.99 13.33
CA ILE A 163 -11.75 -7.82 13.80
C ILE A 163 -12.74 -6.71 14.13
N ARG A 164 -12.73 -6.25 15.38
CA ARG A 164 -13.65 -5.21 15.87
C ARG A 164 -12.91 -4.10 16.57
N LYS A 165 -13.17 -2.86 16.18
CA LYS A 165 -12.59 -1.68 16.82
C LYS A 165 -13.00 -1.62 18.30
N ARG A 166 -12.05 -1.25 19.17
CA ARG A 166 -12.24 -1.01 20.60
C ARG A 166 -12.19 0.49 20.85
N ASP A 167 -13.35 1.15 20.81
CA ASP A 167 -13.49 2.59 21.06
C ASP A 167 -13.31 2.98 22.54
N ASP A 168 -13.36 2.00 23.45
CA ASP A 168 -13.12 2.15 24.88
C ASP A 168 -11.64 2.37 25.23
N LEU A 169 -10.72 1.98 24.34
CA LEU A 169 -9.28 2.17 24.52
C LEU A 169 -8.81 3.38 23.72
N LEU A 170 -8.73 4.54 24.39
CA LEU A 170 -8.34 5.81 23.77
C LEU A 170 -6.82 6.02 23.74
N GLN A 171 -6.10 5.48 24.73
CA GLN A 171 -4.65 5.63 24.82
C GLN A 171 -3.97 4.78 23.75
N THR A 172 -3.08 5.37 22.97
CA THR A 172 -2.28 4.63 22.00
C THR A 172 -1.29 3.69 22.70
N PRO A 173 -0.97 2.52 22.13
CA PRO A 173 0.03 1.64 22.69
C PRO A 173 1.39 2.34 22.76
N ASP A 174 2.15 2.08 23.82
CA ASP A 174 3.55 2.47 23.91
C ASP A 174 4.34 1.61 22.93
N VAL A 175 4.90 2.24 21.90
CA VAL A 175 5.71 1.57 20.88
C VAL A 175 7.18 1.79 21.16
N VAL A 176 7.99 0.75 20.94
CA VAL A 176 9.45 0.88 20.95
C VAL A 176 9.86 1.70 19.73
N VAL A 177 10.45 2.88 19.97
CA VAL A 177 10.91 3.78 18.90
C VAL A 177 12.43 3.78 18.87
N MET A 178 12.97 3.47 17.69
CA MET A 178 14.40 3.63 17.38
C MET A 178 14.56 4.72 16.33
N ALA A 179 15.34 5.74 16.64
CA ALA A 179 15.82 6.73 15.68
C ALA A 179 17.33 6.57 15.52
N TYR A 180 17.85 6.69 14.30
CA TYR A 180 19.28 6.58 14.04
C TYR A 180 19.73 7.61 13.01
N ASP A 181 21.01 7.95 13.07
CA ASP A 181 21.70 8.81 12.13
C ASP A 181 23.10 8.27 11.85
N ILE A 182 23.56 8.39 10.61
CA ILE A 182 24.83 7.83 10.18
C ILE A 182 25.76 8.92 9.67
N GLU A 183 27.03 8.78 10.03
CA GLU A 183 28.09 9.62 9.51
C GLU A 183 29.00 8.78 8.63
N THR A 184 29.38 9.33 7.49
CA THR A 184 30.23 8.66 6.50
C THR A 184 31.45 9.49 6.17
N THR A 185 32.50 8.83 5.66
CA THR A 185 33.55 9.54 4.93
C THR A 185 32.94 10.18 3.68
N LYS A 186 33.63 11.18 3.15
CA LYS A 186 33.34 11.75 1.84
C LYS A 186 34.55 12.44 1.26
N LEU A 187 34.64 12.46 -0.06
CA LEU A 187 35.63 13.29 -0.74
C LEU A 187 35.36 14.80 -0.53
N PRO A 188 36.39 15.65 -0.50
CA PRO A 188 36.22 17.10 -0.44
C PRO A 188 35.34 17.61 -1.59
N LEU A 189 34.42 18.52 -1.27
CA LEU A 189 33.49 19.15 -2.22
C LEU A 189 32.58 18.16 -3.01
N LYS A 190 32.45 16.92 -2.54
CA LYS A 190 31.52 15.93 -3.10
C LYS A 190 30.52 15.45 -2.04
N PHE A 191 29.41 14.89 -2.53
CA PHE A 191 28.51 14.08 -1.73
C PHE A 191 29.16 12.72 -1.42
N PRO A 192 28.78 12.07 -0.31
CA PRO A 192 29.20 10.69 -0.03
C PRO A 192 28.78 9.72 -1.14
N ASP A 193 29.64 8.77 -1.48
CA ASP A 193 29.36 7.69 -2.43
C ASP A 193 29.40 6.34 -1.71
N ALA A 194 28.26 5.64 -1.67
CA ALA A 194 28.11 4.37 -0.96
C ALA A 194 29.03 3.24 -1.50
N ALA A 195 29.56 3.35 -2.72
CA ALA A 195 30.49 2.37 -3.28
C ALA A 195 31.94 2.56 -2.80
N THR A 196 32.32 3.78 -2.42
CA THR A 196 33.72 4.12 -2.10
C THR A 196 33.92 4.62 -0.67
N ASP A 197 32.94 5.34 -0.13
CA ASP A 197 32.97 5.88 1.22
C ASP A 197 32.50 4.86 2.24
N GLN A 198 32.99 5.01 3.47
CA GLN A 198 32.70 4.10 4.57
C GLN A 198 31.91 4.82 5.66
N ILE A 199 31.04 4.07 6.34
CA ILE A 199 30.37 4.55 7.55
C ILE A 199 31.42 4.68 8.65
N MET A 200 31.53 5.87 9.22
CA MET A 200 32.45 6.17 10.31
C MET A 200 31.76 6.09 11.68
N MET A 201 30.48 6.49 11.77
CA MET A 201 29.70 6.43 13.00
C MET A 201 28.23 6.12 12.71
N ILE A 202 27.57 5.44 13.65
CA ILE A 202 26.11 5.25 13.68
C ILE A 202 25.65 5.65 15.08
N SER A 203 24.92 6.75 15.16
CA SER A 203 24.25 7.17 16.38
C SER A 203 22.81 6.64 16.35
N TYR A 204 22.31 6.10 17.46
CA TYR A 204 20.90 5.73 17.55
C TYR A 204 20.37 5.86 18.97
N MET A 205 19.08 6.16 19.08
CA MET A 205 18.35 6.23 20.34
C MET A 205 17.21 5.22 20.31
N VAL A 206 17.09 4.40 21.34
CA VAL A 206 15.96 3.46 21.55
C VAL A 206 15.29 3.80 22.86
N ASP A 207 14.01 4.17 22.82
CA ASP A 207 13.22 4.54 24.01
C ASP A 207 13.93 5.52 24.94
N GLY A 208 14.63 6.50 24.34
CA GLY A 208 15.39 7.54 25.04
C GLY A 208 16.83 7.18 25.44
N GLN A 209 17.22 5.91 25.34
CA GLN A 209 18.59 5.48 25.59
C GLN A 209 19.46 5.67 24.33
N GLY A 210 20.51 6.49 24.45
CA GLY A 210 21.47 6.75 23.36
C GLY A 210 22.57 5.69 23.26
N TYR A 211 22.96 5.40 22.02
CA TYR A 211 24.04 4.49 21.65
C TYR A 211 24.84 5.05 20.48
N LEU A 212 26.16 4.96 20.55
CA LEU A 212 27.05 5.37 19.47
C LEU A 212 27.90 4.18 19.05
N ILE A 213 27.85 3.81 17.79
CA ILE A 213 28.78 2.83 17.21
C ILE A 213 29.82 3.60 16.42
N THR A 214 31.10 3.36 16.69
CA THR A 214 32.21 4.01 15.99
C THR A 214 33.05 2.96 15.25
N ASN A 215 33.49 3.33 14.04
CA ASN A 215 34.42 2.54 13.25
C ASN A 215 35.86 3.00 13.53
N ARG A 216 36.64 2.16 14.23
CA ARG A 216 38.01 2.49 14.65
C ARG A 216 39.05 2.42 13.54
N GLU A 217 38.67 1.96 12.34
CA GLU A 217 39.52 2.10 11.15
C GLU A 217 39.60 3.55 10.68
N ILE A 218 38.61 4.37 11.04
CA ILE A 218 38.46 5.76 10.57
C ILE A 218 38.58 6.73 11.75
N VAL A 219 37.82 6.50 12.81
CA VAL A 219 37.93 7.28 14.05
C VAL A 219 39.25 6.90 14.71
N SER A 220 40.12 7.86 15.00
CA SER A 220 41.50 7.60 15.45
C SER A 220 41.64 7.25 16.92
N ALA A 221 40.66 7.61 17.77
CA ALA A 221 40.63 7.31 19.19
C ALA A 221 39.32 6.61 19.61
N ASP A 222 39.38 5.87 20.72
CA ASP A 222 38.16 5.35 21.36
C ASP A 222 37.35 6.53 21.88
N VAL A 223 36.04 6.46 21.68
CA VAL A 223 35.10 7.43 22.25
C VAL A 223 34.51 6.80 23.51
N GLU A 224 34.62 7.52 24.63
CA GLU A 224 34.07 7.11 25.93
C GLU A 224 32.56 7.38 26.00
N ASP A 225 31.88 6.86 27.01
CA ASP A 225 30.47 7.17 27.27
C ASP A 225 30.34 8.64 27.71
N PHE A 226 29.36 9.36 27.14
CA PHE A 226 29.17 10.79 27.42
C PHE A 226 27.69 11.17 27.50
N GLU A 227 27.40 12.35 28.05
CA GLU A 227 26.05 12.91 28.08
C GLU A 227 25.93 14.06 27.07
N TYR A 228 24.84 14.05 26.30
CA TYR A 228 24.48 15.17 25.44
C TYR A 228 23.00 15.51 25.59
N THR A 229 22.73 16.65 26.22
CA THR A 229 21.39 17.17 26.50
C THR A 229 21.30 18.62 26.02
N PRO A 230 20.87 18.88 24.77
CA PRO A 230 20.87 20.24 24.23
C PRO A 230 19.78 21.12 24.85
N ARG A 231 18.69 20.52 25.36
CA ARG A 231 17.61 21.22 26.08
C ARG A 231 17.06 20.35 27.23
N PRO A 232 16.71 20.94 28.40
CA PRO A 232 16.17 20.19 29.54
C PRO A 232 14.86 19.44 29.26
N GLU A 233 14.02 19.93 28.35
CA GLU A 233 12.76 19.28 27.97
C GLU A 233 12.95 17.93 27.25
N LEU A 234 14.12 17.70 26.66
CA LEU A 234 14.47 16.44 26.00
C LEU A 234 14.95 15.36 27.00
N VAL A 235 15.06 15.70 28.30
CA VAL A 235 15.48 14.79 29.40
C VAL A 235 14.36 13.86 29.86
N ARG A 236 13.09 14.13 29.51
CA ARG A 236 11.94 13.32 29.97
C ARG A 236 11.95 11.85 29.53
N LEU A 237 12.95 11.43 28.75
CA LEU A 237 13.09 10.09 28.21
C LEU A 237 14.25 9.28 28.81
N SER A 238 14.72 9.61 30.02
CA SER A 238 15.94 9.10 30.69
C SER A 238 17.19 9.93 30.37
N LEU A 239 18.14 9.98 31.32
CA LEU A 239 19.42 10.66 31.14
C LEU A 239 20.08 10.06 29.89
N PRO A 240 20.30 10.82 28.80
CA PRO A 240 20.85 10.28 27.56
C PRO A 240 22.37 10.11 27.73
N MET A 241 22.78 9.15 28.56
CA MET A 241 24.12 8.64 28.59
C MET A 241 24.31 7.81 27.32
N TRP A 242 25.11 8.31 26.40
CA TRP A 242 25.47 7.60 25.18
C TRP A 242 26.42 6.47 25.53
N LYS A 243 25.98 5.24 25.26
CA LYS A 243 26.83 4.06 25.38
C LYS A 243 27.59 3.86 24.08
N THR A 244 28.92 3.91 24.15
CA THR A 244 29.75 3.86 22.96
C THR A 244 30.29 2.44 22.72
N LEU A 245 30.12 1.95 21.50
CA LEU A 245 30.68 0.69 21.01
C LEU A 245 31.75 0.99 19.96
N ASN A 246 33.01 0.90 20.38
CA ASN A 246 34.17 1.02 19.50
C ASN A 246 34.42 -0.32 18.77
N THR A 247 34.28 -0.33 17.44
CA THR A 247 34.42 -1.55 16.63
C THR A 247 35.76 -1.61 15.89
N HIS A 248 36.46 -2.73 16.01
CA HIS A 248 37.69 -3.05 15.26
C HIS A 248 37.43 -4.25 14.34
N ARG A 249 38.04 -4.29 13.13
CA ARG A 249 38.02 -5.52 12.32
C ARG A 249 38.59 -6.69 13.10
N GLY A 250 37.82 -7.76 13.23
CA GLY A 250 38.27 -9.04 13.80
C GLY A 250 37.93 -9.28 15.27
N GLN A 251 37.39 -8.30 16.01
CA GLN A 251 36.81 -8.58 17.34
C GLN A 251 35.35 -9.01 17.18
N SER A 252 35.11 -10.32 17.09
CA SER A 252 33.81 -10.83 17.52
C SER A 252 33.71 -10.54 19.01
N SER A 253 32.76 -9.72 19.44
CA SER A 253 32.41 -9.57 20.84
C SER A 253 31.85 -10.90 21.37
N LYS A 254 32.75 -11.82 21.74
CA LYS A 254 32.43 -12.91 22.65
C LYS A 254 32.06 -12.27 23.98
N GLY A 255 30.75 -12.10 24.23
CA GLY A 255 30.25 -11.71 25.54
C GLY A 255 29.25 -10.57 25.60
N ARG A 256 28.41 -10.35 24.59
CA ARG A 256 27.01 -9.92 24.74
C ARG A 256 26.31 -10.21 23.43
N SER A 257 25.61 -11.33 23.41
CA SER A 257 24.78 -11.77 22.30
C SER A 257 23.76 -10.66 21.94
N LEU A 258 24.03 -9.92 20.87
CA LEU A 258 23.01 -9.18 20.11
C LEU A 258 21.99 -10.14 19.43
N TYR A 259 22.18 -11.45 19.57
CA TYR A 259 21.32 -12.51 19.03
C TYR A 259 20.06 -12.81 19.86
N SER A 260 19.76 -12.08 20.95
CA SER A 260 18.49 -12.26 21.68
C SER A 260 17.39 -11.25 21.31
N MET A 261 17.55 -10.44 20.27
CA MET A 261 16.39 -9.81 19.62
C MET A 261 15.75 -10.87 18.70
N SER A 262 14.93 -11.71 19.31
CA SER A 262 14.02 -12.62 18.62
C SER A 262 13.30 -11.86 17.50
N GLN A 263 13.37 -12.41 16.28
CA GLN A 263 12.51 -12.13 15.12
C GLN A 263 11.47 -11.04 15.35
N THR A 264 11.89 -9.78 15.27
CA THR A 264 10.96 -8.66 15.29
C THR A 264 11.04 -8.06 13.90
N SER A 265 10.01 -8.27 13.09
CA SER A 265 9.90 -7.64 11.78
C SER A 265 9.80 -6.13 11.98
N TRP A 266 10.86 -5.41 11.61
CA TRP A 266 10.85 -3.96 11.58
C TRP A 266 10.11 -3.51 10.32
N LEU A 267 9.03 -2.73 10.48
CA LEU A 267 8.49 -1.97 9.36
C LEU A 267 9.39 -0.76 9.14
N CYS A 268 10.17 -0.80 8.06
CA CYS A 268 10.88 0.37 7.56
C CYS A 268 9.89 1.21 6.75
N CYS A 269 9.47 2.37 7.28
CA CYS A 269 8.79 3.38 6.46
C CYS A 269 9.84 4.12 5.62
N SER A 270 10.23 3.53 4.49
CA SER A 270 11.00 4.26 3.48
C SER A 270 10.08 5.26 2.77
N GLY A 271 10.10 6.51 3.23
CA GLY A 271 9.56 7.64 2.46
C GLY A 271 10.47 7.89 1.27
N SER A 272 10.14 7.35 0.11
CA SER A 272 10.78 7.71 -1.15
C SER A 272 10.37 9.14 -1.53
N LEU A 273 11.18 10.11 -1.12
CA LEU A 273 11.22 11.44 -1.73
C LEU A 273 11.88 11.29 -3.10
N THR A 274 11.07 11.01 -4.12
CA THR A 274 11.48 11.24 -5.51
C THR A 274 11.46 12.74 -5.74
N THR A 275 12.64 13.37 -5.71
CA THR A 275 12.84 14.71 -6.28
C THR A 275 12.92 14.59 -7.80
N SER A 276 12.20 15.49 -8.47
CA SER A 276 12.04 15.64 -9.92
C SER A 276 13.32 15.68 -10.74
#